data_AF-A0A965IEV4-F1
#
_entry.id   AF-A0A965IEV4-F1
#
_cell.length_a   1.000
_cell.length_b   1.000
_cell.length_c   1.000
_cell.angle_alpha   90.00
_cell.angle_beta   90.00
_cell.angle_gamma   90.00
#
_symmetry.space_group_name_H-M   'P 1'
#
loop_
_entity.id
_entity.type
_entity.pdbx_description
1 polymer ?
#
loop_
_entity_poly.entity_id
_entity_poly.type
_entity_poly.pdbx_seq_one_letter_code
_entity_poly.pdbx_strand_id
1 'polypeptide(L)'
;MLLPRIDKRIDDLQYENYNVPTLQHGHRVLVPKDITGGVGSDIYVYTENDYVDGRVEKTFAESTVTFRTIDDAKQVTQLAKLNALLKQLVNGKTATTAKLKIVLTQEQYKEYLYKLENEQDVNELKYGNGVPEELRKYNRMLKAADFQNTNYENMSALHRSGQAKYKYDTVSKAYNKAESLYESALERLGEIWSVSTPTELYELQNWMDREIDFDLGSDRTIGICVDTIPRVRGSRSSRALDSGLPKLSTRLKRQECQLIALREAACNIAFESKQDVYEKTPAMSQKLKSMMESMRRITERD
;
A
#
# COMPACT_ATOMS: atom_id res chain seq x y z
N MET A 1 12.36 6.80 -25.83
CA MET A 1 11.11 6.15 -26.34
C MET A 1 10.01 6.13 -25.27
N LEU A 2 8.80 5.62 -25.56
CA LEU A 2 7.65 5.65 -24.63
C LEU A 2 7.74 4.61 -23.49
N LEU A 3 8.36 3.45 -23.75
CA LEU A 3 8.36 2.28 -22.85
C LEU A 3 9.04 2.53 -21.49
N PRO A 4 10.27 3.10 -21.40
CA PRO A 4 10.87 3.38 -20.09
C PRO A 4 10.05 4.33 -19.23
N ARG A 5 9.33 5.27 -19.85
CA ARG A 5 8.44 6.21 -19.15
C ARG A 5 7.16 5.53 -18.66
N ILE A 6 6.64 4.56 -19.42
CA ILE A 6 5.51 3.73 -18.99
C ILE A 6 5.94 2.86 -17.80
N ASP A 7 7.09 2.20 -17.91
CA ASP A 7 7.60 1.29 -16.88
C ASP A 7 7.90 2.05 -15.58
N LYS A 8 8.52 3.24 -15.69
CA LYS A 8 8.67 4.15 -14.54
C LYS A 8 7.30 4.51 -13.93
N ARG A 9 6.29 4.83 -14.75
CA ARG A 9 4.97 5.20 -14.23
C ARG A 9 4.24 4.03 -13.58
N ILE A 10 4.39 2.80 -14.09
CA ILE A 10 3.84 1.59 -13.45
C ILE A 10 4.53 1.39 -12.09
N ASP A 11 5.86 1.49 -12.02
CA ASP A 11 6.61 1.36 -10.77
C ASP A 11 6.23 2.46 -9.76
N ASP A 12 6.05 3.70 -10.22
CA ASP A 12 5.55 4.80 -9.39
C ASP A 12 4.16 4.50 -8.82
N LEU A 13 3.23 4.00 -9.65
CA LEU A 13 1.87 3.67 -9.21
C LEU A 13 1.86 2.48 -8.23
N GLN A 14 2.69 1.46 -8.47
CA GLN A 14 2.86 0.34 -7.56
C GLN A 14 3.41 0.81 -6.22
N TYR A 15 4.43 1.67 -6.26
CA TYR A 15 5.02 2.26 -5.07
C TYR A 15 4.02 3.10 -4.29
N GLU A 16 3.30 4.00 -4.98
CA GLU A 16 2.25 4.84 -4.40
C GLU A 16 1.11 4.03 -3.79
N ASN A 17 0.73 2.90 -4.40
CA ASN A 17 -0.46 2.15 -4.01
C ASN A 17 -0.18 1.06 -2.95
N TYR A 18 0.95 0.37 -3.02
CA TYR A 18 1.21 -0.84 -2.21
C TYR A 18 2.30 -0.67 -1.15
N ASN A 19 3.20 0.31 -1.27
CA ASN A 19 4.38 0.39 -0.39
C ASN A 19 4.12 1.09 0.97
N VAL A 20 2.88 1.02 1.45
CA VAL A 20 2.39 1.67 2.67
C VAL A 20 3.10 1.20 3.95
N PRO A 21 3.39 -0.11 4.17
CA PRO A 21 4.06 -0.56 5.41
C PRO A 21 5.57 -0.26 5.43
N THR A 22 6.21 -0.23 4.26
CA THR A 22 7.67 -0.13 4.07
C THR A 22 8.19 1.29 4.30
N LEU A 23 7.34 2.29 4.07
CA LEU A 23 7.61 3.69 4.39
C LEU A 23 7.73 3.96 5.91
N GLN A 24 7.20 3.08 6.77
CA GLN A 24 7.24 3.26 8.23
C GLN A 24 8.42 2.56 8.91
N HIS A 25 8.86 1.39 8.41
CA HIS A 25 9.73 0.50 9.19
C HIS A 25 11.15 0.29 8.63
N GLY A 26 11.54 0.83 7.47
CA GLY A 26 12.87 0.48 6.94
C GLY A 26 13.55 1.38 5.92
N HIS A 27 12.87 2.37 5.34
CA HIS A 27 13.43 3.08 4.18
C HIS A 27 13.34 4.60 4.23
N ARG A 28 13.10 5.22 5.39
CA ARG A 28 13.25 6.68 5.51
C ARG A 28 14.72 7.02 5.77
N VAL A 29 15.30 7.82 4.88
CA VAL A 29 16.68 8.27 5.00
C VAL A 29 16.66 9.66 5.63
N LEU A 30 17.38 9.81 6.73
CA LEU A 30 17.63 11.13 7.32
C LEU A 30 18.38 11.98 6.30
N VAL A 31 17.87 13.18 5.99
CA VAL A 31 18.63 14.11 5.14
C VAL A 31 19.81 14.61 5.95
N PRO A 32 21.07 14.35 5.54
CA PRO A 32 22.21 14.88 6.23
C PRO A 32 22.16 16.41 6.12
N LYS A 33 21.96 17.09 7.25
CA LYS A 33 22.21 18.53 7.36
C LYS A 33 23.69 18.73 7.58
N ASP A 34 24.32 19.60 6.79
CA ASP A 34 25.66 20.07 7.07
C ASP A 34 25.64 20.79 8.42
N ILE A 35 26.16 20.13 9.47
CA ILE A 35 26.37 20.76 10.77
C ILE A 35 27.61 21.65 10.62
N THR A 36 27.46 22.79 9.96
CA THR A 36 28.42 23.88 10.02
C THR A 36 28.15 24.70 11.28
N GLY A 37 28.44 24.11 12.44
CA GLY A 37 28.24 24.74 13.75
C GLY A 37 29.15 24.12 14.78
N GLY A 38 30.04 24.93 15.37
CA GLY A 38 31.14 24.50 16.22
C GLY A 38 30.73 23.70 17.47
N VAL A 39 31.76 23.12 18.08
CA VAL A 39 31.73 22.34 19.33
C VAL A 39 30.82 23.01 20.36
N GLY A 40 29.63 22.43 20.58
CA GLY A 40 28.67 22.88 21.58
C GLY A 40 27.25 23.19 21.08
N SER A 41 26.91 23.03 19.79
CA SER A 41 25.54 23.28 19.31
C SER A 41 24.56 22.18 19.75
N ASP A 42 23.44 22.62 20.31
CA ASP A 42 22.31 21.85 20.83
C ASP A 42 22.00 20.54 20.09
N ILE A 43 21.64 19.52 20.88
CA ILE A 43 21.10 18.24 20.42
C ILE A 43 19.80 18.54 19.64
N TYR A 44 19.94 18.74 18.32
CA TYR A 44 18.80 18.94 17.45
C TYR A 44 17.99 17.63 17.40
N VAL A 45 16.78 17.66 17.95
CA VAL A 45 15.83 16.55 17.87
C VAL A 45 15.25 16.54 16.46
N TYR A 46 15.53 15.48 15.70
CA TYR A 46 14.99 15.31 14.36
C TYR A 46 13.46 15.29 14.37
N THR A 47 12.87 16.04 13.45
CA THR A 47 11.42 16.12 13.23
C THR A 47 11.03 15.32 11.98
N GLU A 48 9.75 15.02 11.78
CA GLU A 48 9.25 14.32 10.58
C GLU A 48 9.72 14.97 9.26
N ASN A 49 9.97 16.27 9.25
CA ASN A 49 10.45 17.00 8.07
C ASN A 49 11.92 16.71 7.71
N ASP A 50 12.69 16.09 8.61
CA ASP A 50 14.11 15.76 8.42
C ASP A 50 14.32 14.40 7.75
N TYR A 51 13.24 13.65 7.50
CA TYR A 51 13.25 12.34 6.88
C TYR A 51 12.71 12.41 5.45
N VAL A 52 13.44 11.80 4.50
CA VAL A 52 13.02 11.68 3.10
C VAL A 52 12.84 10.21 2.75
N ASP A 53 11.94 9.95 1.80
CA ASP A 53 11.72 8.62 1.25
C ASP A 53 13.00 8.09 0.59
N GLY A 54 13.53 6.98 1.08
CA GLY A 54 14.74 6.30 0.61
C GLY A 54 14.50 5.39 -0.59
N ARG A 55 13.40 5.58 -1.33
CA ARG A 55 13.13 4.87 -2.58
C ARG A 55 14.36 4.95 -3.50
N VAL A 56 14.96 3.80 -3.78
CA VAL A 56 15.97 3.68 -4.84
C VAL A 56 15.23 3.75 -6.17
N GLU A 57 15.41 4.86 -6.91
CA GLU A 57 14.83 4.98 -8.25
C GLU A 57 15.38 3.88 -9.15
N LYS A 58 14.51 3.02 -9.69
CA LYS A 58 14.89 2.04 -10.70
C LYS A 58 15.19 2.76 -12.01
N THR A 59 16.37 2.51 -12.56
CA THR A 59 16.72 2.93 -13.93
C THR A 59 16.16 1.93 -14.94
N PHE A 60 15.23 2.39 -15.78
CA PHE A 60 14.65 1.59 -16.85
C PHE A 60 15.47 1.80 -18.14
N ALA A 61 16.34 0.83 -18.46
CA ALA A 61 17.13 0.86 -19.69
C ALA A 61 16.25 0.62 -20.93
N GLU A 62 16.65 1.17 -22.08
CA GLU A 62 15.95 0.90 -23.34
C GLU A 62 16.16 -0.56 -23.76
N SER A 63 15.07 -1.25 -24.07
CA SER A 63 15.11 -2.66 -24.46
C SER A 63 15.58 -2.79 -25.92
N THR A 64 16.59 -3.63 -26.16
CA THR A 64 17.15 -3.92 -27.50
C THR A 64 16.32 -4.96 -28.25
N VAL A 65 14.99 -4.83 -28.23
CA VAL A 65 14.08 -5.80 -28.86
C VAL A 65 13.90 -5.44 -30.33
N THR A 66 13.91 -6.44 -31.20
CA THR A 66 13.67 -6.28 -32.64
C THR A 66 12.20 -5.93 -32.89
N PHE A 67 11.97 -4.88 -33.67
CA PHE A 67 10.63 -4.53 -34.11
C PHE A 67 10.15 -5.53 -35.16
N ARG A 68 8.89 -5.94 -35.04
CA ARG A 68 8.24 -6.76 -36.05
C ARG A 68 7.90 -5.92 -37.29
N THR A 69 8.03 -6.49 -38.48
CA THR A 69 7.42 -5.91 -39.69
C THR A 69 5.90 -6.03 -39.63
N ILE A 70 5.20 -4.89 -39.56
CA ILE A 70 3.74 -4.81 -39.49
C ILE A 70 3.21 -4.53 -40.89
N ASP A 71 2.65 -5.54 -41.54
CA ASP A 71 2.09 -5.41 -42.89
C ASP A 71 0.58 -5.07 -42.89
N ASP A 72 -0.09 -5.21 -41.74
CA ASP A 72 -1.53 -4.93 -41.61
C ASP A 72 -1.80 -3.47 -41.17
N ALA A 73 -2.45 -2.70 -42.06
CA ALA A 73 -2.86 -1.32 -41.79
C ALA A 73 -3.76 -1.20 -40.54
N LYS A 74 -4.57 -2.23 -40.22
CA LYS A 74 -5.41 -2.23 -39.02
C LYS A 74 -4.53 -2.26 -37.75
N GLN A 75 -3.47 -3.05 -37.74
CA GLN A 75 -2.52 -3.11 -36.62
C GLN A 75 -1.76 -1.80 -36.44
N VAL A 76 -1.37 -1.14 -37.54
CA VAL A 76 -0.73 0.18 -37.48
C VAL A 76 -1.66 1.23 -36.86
N THR A 77 -2.92 1.28 -37.30
CA THR A 77 -3.90 2.23 -36.74
C THR A 77 -4.24 1.93 -35.28
N GLN A 78 -4.30 0.66 -34.88
CA GLN A 78 -4.49 0.24 -33.50
C GLN A 78 -3.30 0.64 -32.62
N LEU A 79 -2.07 0.40 -33.08
CA LEU A 79 -0.85 0.78 -32.38
C LEU A 79 -0.73 2.30 -32.20
N ALA A 80 -1.14 3.09 -33.19
CA ALA A 80 -1.20 4.54 -33.07
C ALA A 80 -2.18 4.99 -31.96
N LYS A 81 -3.36 4.37 -31.88
CA LYS A 81 -4.35 4.64 -30.82
C LYS A 81 -3.84 4.20 -29.44
N LEU A 82 -3.21 3.03 -29.34
CA LEU A 82 -2.57 2.53 -28.12
C LEU A 82 -1.52 3.51 -27.59
N ASN A 83 -0.59 3.94 -28.46
CA ASN A 83 0.47 4.87 -28.10
C ASN A 83 -0.07 6.25 -27.68
N ALA A 84 -1.15 6.74 -28.32
CA ALA A 84 -1.80 7.98 -27.93
C ALA A 84 -2.42 7.88 -26.52
N LEU A 85 -3.04 6.74 -26.20
CA LEU A 85 -3.68 6.49 -24.91
C LEU A 85 -2.62 6.28 -23.80
N LEU A 86 -1.55 5.54 -24.08
CA LEU A 86 -0.40 5.38 -23.19
C LEU A 86 0.25 6.74 -22.86
N LYS A 87 0.44 7.62 -23.85
CA LYS A 87 0.92 9.01 -23.61
C LYS A 87 0.02 9.78 -22.65
N GLN A 88 -1.30 9.61 -22.75
CA GLN A 88 -2.25 10.28 -21.85
C GLN A 88 -2.12 9.75 -20.41
N LEU A 89 -2.00 8.43 -20.25
CA LEU A 89 -1.88 7.78 -18.94
C LEU A 89 -0.55 8.08 -18.24
N VAL A 90 0.56 8.15 -18.99
CA VAL A 90 1.88 8.55 -18.47
C VAL A 90 1.84 9.99 -17.93
N ASN A 91 1.08 10.88 -18.57
CA ASN A 91 0.88 12.26 -18.11
C ASN A 91 -0.16 12.38 -16.97
N GLY A 92 -0.59 11.27 -16.36
CA GLY A 92 -1.50 11.26 -15.22
C GLY A 92 -2.99 11.43 -15.57
N LYS A 93 -3.37 11.43 -16.85
CA LYS A 93 -4.80 11.47 -17.23
C LYS A 93 -5.42 10.09 -17.09
N THR A 94 -6.70 10.01 -16.71
CA THR A 94 -7.43 8.74 -16.59
C THR A 94 -8.02 8.29 -17.92
N ALA A 95 -7.97 6.98 -18.19
CA ALA A 95 -8.64 6.38 -19.33
C ALA A 95 -10.07 5.97 -18.96
N THR A 96 -11.04 6.35 -19.79
CA THR A 96 -12.42 5.88 -19.65
C THR A 96 -12.55 4.45 -20.18
N THR A 97 -13.46 3.68 -19.59
CA THR A 97 -13.76 2.29 -19.97
C THR A 97 -14.15 2.15 -21.45
N ALA A 98 -14.87 3.15 -21.99
CA ALA A 98 -15.21 3.20 -23.41
C ALA A 98 -13.98 3.28 -24.32
N LYS A 99 -12.96 4.08 -23.95
CA LYS A 99 -11.72 4.19 -24.73
C LYS A 99 -10.92 2.89 -24.69
N LEU A 100 -10.89 2.19 -23.56
CA LEU A 100 -10.22 0.90 -23.45
C LEU A 100 -10.88 -0.16 -24.34
N LYS A 101 -12.21 -0.23 -24.38
CA LYS A 101 -12.95 -1.16 -25.25
C LYS A 101 -12.75 -0.90 -26.76
N ILE A 102 -12.46 0.35 -27.14
CA ILE A 102 -12.19 0.71 -28.55
C ILE A 102 -10.78 0.29 -28.98
N VAL A 103 -9.84 0.29 -28.05
CA VAL A 103 -8.41 0.13 -28.34
C VAL A 103 -7.92 -1.30 -28.10
N LEU A 104 -8.43 -1.97 -27.08
CA LEU A 104 -8.14 -3.37 -26.77
C LEU A 104 -9.08 -4.31 -27.52
N THR A 105 -8.60 -5.50 -27.86
CA THR A 105 -9.48 -6.58 -28.34
C THR A 105 -10.39 -7.08 -27.21
N GLN A 106 -11.46 -7.79 -27.57
CA GLN A 106 -12.40 -8.32 -26.58
C GLN A 106 -11.73 -9.29 -25.59
N GLU A 107 -10.74 -10.07 -26.06
CA GLU A 107 -9.96 -11.00 -25.24
C GLU A 107 -9.04 -10.24 -24.27
N GLN A 108 -8.27 -9.27 -24.76
CA GLN A 108 -7.41 -8.43 -23.93
C GLN A 108 -8.19 -7.66 -22.87
N TYR A 109 -9.40 -7.19 -23.22
CA TYR A 109 -10.26 -6.51 -22.25
C TYR A 109 -10.79 -7.45 -21.16
N LYS A 110 -11.09 -8.71 -21.50
CA LYS A 110 -11.49 -9.73 -20.52
C LYS A 110 -10.32 -10.09 -19.60
N GLU A 111 -9.13 -10.26 -20.15
CA GLU A 111 -7.92 -10.53 -19.36
C GLU A 111 -7.62 -9.38 -18.39
N TYR A 112 -7.75 -8.13 -18.85
CA TYR A 112 -7.65 -6.96 -17.99
C TYR A 112 -8.65 -6.98 -16.83
N LEU A 113 -9.92 -7.32 -17.08
CA LEU A 113 -10.92 -7.45 -16.02
C LEU A 113 -10.56 -8.56 -15.04
N TYR A 114 -10.09 -9.69 -15.55
CA TYR A 114 -9.66 -10.82 -14.74
C TYR A 114 -8.48 -10.44 -13.83
N LYS A 115 -7.44 -9.78 -14.37
CA LYS A 115 -6.28 -9.28 -13.59
C LYS A 115 -6.73 -8.27 -12.53
N LEU A 116 -7.59 -7.31 -12.88
CA LEU A 116 -8.10 -6.31 -11.94
C LEU A 116 -8.82 -6.93 -10.72
N GLU A 117 -9.57 -8.01 -10.94
CA GLU A 117 -10.36 -8.68 -9.91
C GLU A 117 -9.54 -9.70 -9.09
N ASN A 118 -8.67 -10.48 -9.74
CA ASN A 118 -7.99 -11.62 -9.11
C ASN A 118 -6.55 -11.34 -8.66
N GLU A 119 -5.85 -10.39 -9.29
CA GLU A 119 -4.48 -10.06 -8.93
C GLU A 119 -4.52 -9.15 -7.68
N GLN A 120 -4.36 -9.75 -6.51
CA GLN A 120 -4.31 -9.06 -5.23
C GLN A 120 -2.86 -8.97 -4.75
N ASP A 121 -2.38 -7.76 -4.53
CA ASP A 121 -1.09 -7.55 -3.87
C ASP A 121 -1.15 -8.04 -2.41
N VAL A 122 -0.01 -8.43 -1.83
CA VAL A 122 0.06 -8.84 -0.42
C VAL A 122 -0.46 -7.74 0.50
N ASN A 123 -0.25 -6.47 0.13
CA ASN A 123 -0.79 -5.33 0.86
C ASN A 123 -2.30 -5.16 0.62
N GLU A 124 -2.82 -5.49 -0.57
CA GLU A 124 -4.28 -5.54 -0.80
C GLU A 124 -4.95 -6.63 0.04
N LEU A 125 -4.29 -7.74 0.28
CA LEU A 125 -4.81 -8.74 1.22
C LEU A 125 -4.84 -8.19 2.65
N LYS A 126 -3.80 -7.45 3.05
CA LYS A 126 -3.65 -6.85 4.38
C LYS A 126 -4.53 -5.63 4.65
N TYR A 127 -5.04 -4.95 3.62
CA TYR A 127 -5.82 -3.70 3.80
C TYR A 127 -7.08 -3.60 2.93
N GLY A 128 -7.24 -4.48 1.93
CA GLY A 128 -8.26 -4.44 0.88
C GLY A 128 -9.45 -5.37 1.10
N ASN A 129 -9.27 -6.55 1.71
CA ASN A 129 -10.39 -7.43 2.10
C ASN A 129 -11.28 -6.84 3.22
N GLY A 130 -10.90 -5.66 3.71
CA GLY A 130 -11.61 -4.90 4.74
C GLY A 130 -11.06 -5.19 6.12
N VAL A 131 -11.14 -4.18 6.98
CA VAL A 131 -10.81 -4.31 8.41
C VAL A 131 -11.71 -5.39 9.02
N PRO A 132 -11.14 -6.33 9.81
CA PRO A 132 -11.90 -7.33 10.58
C PRO A 132 -13.09 -6.70 11.31
N GLU A 133 -14.21 -7.40 11.37
CA GLU A 133 -15.44 -6.84 11.93
C GLU A 133 -15.27 -6.46 13.40
N GLU A 134 -14.49 -7.24 14.13
CA GLU A 134 -14.06 -7.04 15.50
C GLU A 134 -13.40 -5.67 15.67
N LEU A 135 -12.45 -5.35 14.78
CA LEU A 135 -11.72 -4.09 14.75
C LEU A 135 -12.55 -2.92 14.18
N ARG A 136 -13.63 -3.19 13.44
CA ARG A 136 -14.53 -2.14 12.92
C ARG A 136 -15.27 -1.41 14.04
N LYS A 137 -15.74 -2.14 15.05
CA LYS A 137 -16.38 -1.56 16.24
C LYS A 137 -15.37 -0.74 17.05
N TYR A 138 -14.19 -1.30 17.29
CA TYR A 138 -13.08 -0.61 17.94
C TYR A 138 -12.72 0.71 17.26
N ASN A 139 -12.51 0.68 15.94
CA ASN A 139 -12.25 1.88 15.13
C ASN A 139 -13.33 2.95 15.25
N ARG A 140 -14.60 2.56 15.37
CA ARG A 140 -15.71 3.50 15.56
C ARG A 140 -15.62 4.19 16.92
N MET A 141 -15.26 3.45 17.97
CA MET A 141 -15.06 4.00 19.31
C MET A 141 -13.86 4.95 19.36
N LEU A 142 -12.73 4.57 18.75
CA LEU A 142 -11.56 5.46 18.62
C LEU A 142 -11.88 6.76 17.87
N LYS A 143 -12.67 6.70 16.79
CA LYS A 143 -13.08 7.92 16.07
C LYS A 143 -13.91 8.86 16.95
N ALA A 144 -14.77 8.32 17.81
CA ALA A 144 -15.55 9.12 18.74
C ALA A 144 -14.64 9.76 19.81
N ALA A 145 -13.65 9.01 20.30
CA ALA A 145 -12.65 9.52 21.24
C ALA A 145 -11.78 10.63 20.61
N ASP A 146 -11.26 10.41 19.40
CA ASP A 146 -10.49 11.39 18.62
C ASP A 146 -11.27 12.69 18.38
N PHE A 147 -12.56 12.57 18.07
CA PHE A 147 -13.43 13.73 17.90
C PHE A 147 -13.53 14.54 19.19
N GLN A 148 -13.74 13.88 20.34
CA GLN A 148 -13.79 14.58 21.63
C GLN A 148 -12.44 15.16 22.04
N ASN A 149 -11.34 14.46 21.78
CA ASN A 149 -10.00 14.98 22.04
C ASN A 149 -9.71 16.22 21.18
N THR A 150 -10.08 16.20 19.91
CA THR A 150 -9.96 17.37 19.02
C THR A 150 -10.79 18.55 19.53
N ASN A 151 -12.00 18.30 20.03
CA ASN A 151 -12.82 19.34 20.66
C ASN A 151 -12.14 19.91 21.91
N TYR A 152 -11.57 19.07 22.75
CA TYR A 152 -10.79 19.50 23.91
C TYR A 152 -9.57 20.34 23.51
N GLU A 153 -8.76 19.88 22.54
CA GLU A 153 -7.58 20.59 22.05
C GLU A 153 -7.94 21.99 21.55
N ASN A 154 -9.03 22.11 20.78
CA ASN A 154 -9.55 23.38 20.28
C ASN A 154 -10.03 24.30 21.42
N MET A 155 -10.82 23.79 22.37
CA MET A 155 -11.32 24.58 23.50
C MET A 155 -10.15 25.03 24.41
N SER A 156 -9.19 24.15 24.66
CA SER A 156 -7.99 24.42 25.45
C SER A 156 -7.10 25.48 24.78
N ALA A 157 -6.93 25.43 23.46
CA ALA A 157 -6.20 26.44 22.71
C ALA A 157 -6.87 27.83 22.77
N LEU A 158 -8.20 27.88 22.59
CA LEU A 158 -8.97 29.12 22.68
C LEU A 158 -9.03 29.71 24.10
N HIS A 159 -9.08 28.84 25.12
CA HIS A 159 -9.02 29.23 26.52
C HIS A 159 -7.65 29.82 26.88
N ARG A 160 -6.55 29.13 26.49
CA ARG A 160 -5.18 29.58 26.77
C ARG A 160 -4.82 30.88 26.05
N SER A 161 -5.31 31.08 24.83
CA SER A 161 -5.09 32.31 24.05
C SER A 161 -5.98 33.48 24.48
N GLY A 162 -6.91 33.27 25.41
CA GLY A 162 -7.86 34.30 25.86
C GLY A 162 -8.90 34.71 24.80
N GLN A 163 -8.94 34.03 23.65
CA GLN A 163 -9.88 34.31 22.56
C GLN A 163 -11.31 33.88 22.91
N ALA A 164 -11.47 32.89 23.79
CA ALA A 164 -12.77 32.49 24.31
C ALA A 164 -12.73 32.32 25.83
N LYS A 165 -13.76 32.83 26.52
CA LYS A 165 -13.96 32.67 27.96
C LYS A 165 -14.62 31.33 28.29
N TYR A 166 -13.98 30.22 27.90
CA TYR A 166 -14.39 28.91 28.41
C TYR A 166 -14.11 28.83 29.90
N LYS A 167 -14.98 28.15 30.67
CA LYS A 167 -14.67 27.85 32.08
C LYS A 167 -13.69 26.67 32.11
N TYR A 168 -12.72 26.70 33.01
CA TYR A 168 -11.78 25.59 33.23
C TYR A 168 -12.50 24.24 33.38
N ASP A 169 -13.56 24.20 34.18
CA ASP A 169 -14.40 23.00 34.40
C ASP A 169 -15.00 22.45 33.09
N THR A 170 -15.38 23.32 32.15
CA THR A 170 -15.90 22.89 30.84
C THR A 170 -14.81 22.23 30.00
N VAL A 171 -13.59 22.77 30.00
CA VAL A 171 -12.45 22.21 29.28
C VAL A 171 -12.02 20.87 29.90
N SER A 172 -11.96 20.80 31.24
CA SER A 172 -11.64 19.56 31.96
C SER A 172 -12.69 18.47 31.72
N LYS A 173 -13.99 18.81 31.67
CA LYS A 173 -15.05 17.85 31.31
C LYS A 173 -14.87 17.28 29.90
N ALA A 174 -14.47 18.11 28.93
CA ALA A 174 -14.18 17.64 27.57
C ALA A 174 -12.98 16.67 27.55
N TYR A 175 -11.93 16.97 28.31
CA TYR A 175 -10.77 16.09 28.47
C TYR A 175 -11.15 14.75 29.11
N ASN A 176 -11.79 14.77 30.27
CA ASN A 176 -12.21 13.56 30.98
C ASN A 176 -13.16 12.70 30.11
N LYS A 177 -13.99 13.36 29.28
CA LYS A 177 -14.86 12.65 28.35
C LYS A 177 -14.08 11.97 27.23
N ALA A 178 -13.04 12.60 26.70
CA ALA A 178 -12.16 11.99 25.71
C ALA A 178 -11.41 10.79 26.30
N GLU A 179 -10.84 10.95 27.50
CA GLU A 179 -10.14 9.88 28.23
C GLU A 179 -11.04 8.67 28.48
N SER A 180 -12.25 8.89 29.00
CA SER A 180 -13.25 7.83 29.20
C SER A 180 -13.62 7.09 27.91
N LEU A 181 -13.67 7.78 26.76
CA LEU A 181 -13.94 7.14 25.47
C LEU A 181 -12.75 6.32 24.97
N TYR A 182 -11.52 6.77 25.21
CA TYR A 182 -10.32 5.98 24.91
C TYR A 182 -10.23 4.74 25.80
N GLU A 183 -10.56 4.86 27.08
CA GLU A 183 -10.63 3.75 28.02
C GLU A 183 -11.63 2.69 27.55
N SER A 184 -12.87 3.07 27.22
CA SER A 184 -13.86 2.14 26.68
C SER A 184 -13.41 1.49 25.36
N ALA A 185 -12.68 2.23 24.50
CA ALA A 185 -12.13 1.65 23.28
C ALA A 185 -11.05 0.61 23.60
N LEU A 186 -10.15 0.91 24.54
CA LEU A 186 -9.07 0.02 24.95
C LEU A 186 -9.62 -1.24 25.65
N GLU A 187 -10.65 -1.11 26.48
CA GLU A 187 -11.37 -2.23 27.08
C GLU A 187 -11.92 -3.16 26.00
N ARG A 188 -12.58 -2.61 24.97
CA ARG A 188 -13.06 -3.39 23.84
C ARG A 188 -11.93 -4.10 23.09
N LEU A 189 -10.76 -3.49 22.99
CA LEU A 189 -9.58 -4.12 22.38
C LEU A 189 -9.10 -5.29 23.25
N GLY A 190 -9.04 -5.10 24.57
CA GLY A 190 -8.70 -6.16 25.53
C GLY A 190 -9.66 -7.34 25.46
N GLU A 191 -10.98 -7.09 25.33
CA GLU A 191 -11.97 -8.15 25.11
C GLU A 191 -11.66 -8.98 23.87
N ILE A 192 -11.35 -8.32 22.74
CA ILE A 192 -10.99 -9.00 21.48
C ILE A 192 -9.75 -9.88 21.71
N TRP A 193 -8.69 -9.32 22.31
CA TRP A 193 -7.45 -10.04 22.57
C TRP A 193 -7.63 -11.23 23.51
N SER A 194 -8.53 -11.13 24.50
CA SER A 194 -8.76 -12.19 25.47
C SER A 194 -9.49 -13.42 24.90
N VAL A 195 -10.27 -13.23 23.83
CA VAL A 195 -11.09 -14.30 23.21
C VAL A 195 -10.39 -14.93 22.00
N SER A 196 -9.48 -14.21 21.36
CA SER A 196 -8.78 -14.65 20.15
C SER A 196 -7.77 -15.77 20.41
N THR A 197 -7.70 -16.71 19.47
CA THR A 197 -6.66 -17.75 19.44
C THR A 197 -5.28 -17.17 19.09
N PRO A 198 -4.16 -17.84 19.41
CA PRO A 198 -2.81 -17.34 19.09
C PRO A 198 -2.61 -17.01 17.59
N THR A 199 -3.23 -17.79 16.70
CA THR A 199 -3.22 -17.54 15.26
C THR A 199 -3.99 -16.28 14.88
N GLU A 200 -5.15 -16.05 15.49
CA GLU A 200 -5.95 -14.85 15.27
C GLU A 200 -5.27 -13.61 15.86
N LEU A 201 -4.60 -13.74 17.00
CA LEU A 201 -3.81 -12.66 17.59
C LEU A 201 -2.68 -12.22 16.67
N TYR A 202 -1.97 -13.16 16.03
CA TYR A 202 -0.96 -12.84 15.04
C TYR A 202 -1.54 -12.04 13.86
N GLU A 203 -2.70 -12.48 13.35
CA GLU A 203 -3.40 -11.77 12.28
C GLU A 203 -3.89 -10.38 12.74
N LEU A 204 -4.52 -10.28 13.91
CA LEU A 204 -5.00 -9.02 14.48
C LEU A 204 -3.85 -8.05 14.75
N GLN A 205 -2.72 -8.53 15.24
CA GLN A 205 -1.53 -7.71 15.49
C GLN A 205 -1.01 -7.10 14.18
N ASN A 206 -1.10 -7.80 13.05
CA ASN A 206 -0.72 -7.26 11.74
C ASN A 206 -1.60 -6.08 11.29
N TRP A 207 -2.82 -5.97 11.83
CA TRP A 207 -3.74 -4.87 11.58
C TRP A 207 -3.51 -3.65 12.48
N MET A 208 -2.65 -3.73 13.47
CA MET A 208 -2.43 -2.67 14.44
C MET A 208 -1.14 -1.92 14.14
N ASP A 209 -1.17 -0.59 14.32
CA ASP A 209 -0.01 0.26 14.04
C ASP A 209 1.07 0.20 15.13
N ARG A 210 0.74 -0.34 16.30
CA ARG A 210 1.61 -0.55 17.45
C ARG A 210 1.52 -2.01 17.92
N GLU A 211 2.58 -2.48 18.55
CA GLU A 211 2.59 -3.78 19.24
C GLU A 211 1.65 -3.74 20.44
N ILE A 212 0.80 -4.76 20.57
CA ILE A 212 -0.17 -4.90 21.66
C ILE A 212 0.20 -6.13 22.46
N ASP A 213 0.61 -5.86 23.69
CA ASP A 213 0.86 -6.88 24.68
C ASP A 213 0.16 -6.45 25.97
N PHE A 214 -0.90 -7.18 26.32
CA PHE A 214 -1.65 -6.96 27.55
C PHE A 214 -1.03 -7.67 28.76
N ASP A 215 -0.11 -8.61 28.55
CA ASP A 215 0.50 -9.45 29.59
C ASP A 215 1.67 -8.72 30.30
N LEU A 216 2.25 -7.70 29.66
CA LEU A 216 3.30 -6.83 30.24
C LEU A 216 2.82 -5.92 31.39
N GLY A 217 1.55 -5.95 31.77
CA GLY A 217 1.04 -5.25 32.96
C GLY A 217 1.29 -3.74 32.92
N SER A 218 2.17 -3.25 33.81
CA SER A 218 2.54 -1.82 33.91
C SER A 218 3.59 -1.36 32.88
N ASP A 219 4.35 -2.29 32.31
CA ASP A 219 5.44 -1.98 31.36
C ASP A 219 4.95 -1.97 29.90
N ARG A 220 3.63 -2.11 29.70
CA ARG A 220 3.03 -2.07 28.37
C ARG A 220 3.18 -0.67 27.76
N THR A 221 3.53 -0.64 26.48
CA THR A 221 3.66 0.59 25.67
C THR A 221 2.31 1.21 25.31
N ILE A 222 1.21 0.48 25.54
CA ILE A 222 -0.15 0.86 25.22
C ILE A 222 -0.86 1.49 26.42
N GLY A 223 -1.71 2.49 26.17
CA GLY A 223 -2.49 3.14 27.23
C GLY A 223 -3.68 3.91 26.73
N ILE A 224 -4.35 4.60 27.67
CA ILE A 224 -5.54 5.43 27.41
C ILE A 224 -5.15 6.75 26.71
N CYS A 225 -3.86 7.11 26.72
CA CYS A 225 -3.37 8.34 26.11
C CYS A 225 -3.56 8.34 24.59
N VAL A 226 -3.88 9.52 24.04
CA VAL A 226 -4.11 9.76 22.61
C VAL A 226 -2.96 9.26 21.71
N ASP A 227 -1.72 9.31 22.23
CA ASP A 227 -0.49 8.97 21.51
C ASP A 227 -0.09 7.50 21.66
N THR A 228 -0.51 6.84 22.75
CA THR A 228 -0.13 5.46 23.07
C THR A 228 -1.23 4.45 22.75
N ILE A 229 -2.46 4.90 22.48
CA ILE A 229 -3.54 3.99 22.14
C ILE A 229 -3.28 3.32 20.78
N PRO A 230 -3.36 1.98 20.69
CA PRO A 230 -3.21 1.28 19.42
C PRO A 230 -4.22 1.77 18.39
N ARG A 231 -3.87 1.82 17.11
CA ARG A 231 -4.81 2.21 16.06
C ARG A 231 -4.75 1.19 14.95
N VAL A 232 -5.89 0.98 14.32
CA VAL A 232 -5.94 0.09 13.17
C VAL A 232 -5.25 0.76 12.01
N ARG A 233 -4.36 0.02 11.35
CA ARG A 233 -3.64 0.48 10.17
C ARG A 233 -4.62 0.89 9.06
N GLY A 234 -4.24 1.91 8.32
CA GLY A 234 -5.11 2.66 7.44
C GLY A 234 -6.10 3.54 8.21
N SER A 235 -5.81 4.02 9.42
CA SER A 235 -6.63 5.04 10.06
C SER A 235 -6.44 6.40 9.38
N ARG A 236 -7.41 7.32 9.56
CA ARG A 236 -7.27 8.73 9.11
C ARG A 236 -6.87 9.69 10.24
N SER A 237 -6.69 9.15 11.45
CA SER A 237 -6.28 9.94 12.60
C SER A 237 -4.85 10.42 12.41
N SER A 238 -4.55 11.69 12.73
CA SER A 238 -3.18 12.24 12.69
C SER A 238 -2.23 11.60 13.70
N ARG A 239 -2.78 10.83 14.66
CA ARG A 239 -2.05 10.15 15.73
C ARG A 239 -1.79 8.68 15.43
N ALA A 240 -2.27 8.19 14.27
CA ALA A 240 -1.88 6.89 13.77
C ALA A 240 -0.45 6.97 13.22
N LEU A 241 0.39 5.98 13.53
CA LEU A 241 1.78 5.99 13.07
C LEU A 241 1.86 5.95 11.54
N ASP A 242 0.81 5.44 10.89
CA ASP A 242 0.68 5.30 9.44
C ASP A 242 -0.21 6.38 8.80
N SER A 243 -0.49 7.44 9.56
CA SER A 243 -1.33 8.54 9.09
C SER A 243 -0.66 9.31 7.95
N GLY A 244 -1.42 9.58 6.87
CA GLY A 244 -0.97 10.39 5.74
C GLY A 244 -0.57 9.61 4.48
N LEU A 245 -0.46 8.29 4.54
CA LEU A 245 -0.19 7.48 3.35
C LEU A 245 -1.50 7.18 2.59
N PRO A 246 -1.52 7.25 1.24
CA PRO A 246 -2.69 6.89 0.48
C PRO A 246 -3.00 5.41 0.75
N LYS A 247 -4.16 5.16 1.37
CA LYS A 247 -4.71 3.81 1.46
C LYS A 247 -4.84 3.25 0.05
N LEU A 248 -4.55 1.96 -0.08
CA LEU A 248 -4.84 1.14 -1.25
C LEU A 248 -6.06 1.64 -2.00
N SER A 249 -5.79 2.27 -3.12
CA SER A 249 -6.77 2.97 -3.91
C SER A 249 -7.17 2.06 -5.06
N THR A 250 -8.43 1.65 -5.07
CA THR A 250 -9.03 0.95 -6.23
C THR A 250 -8.85 1.74 -7.52
N ARG A 251 -8.70 3.07 -7.43
CA ARG A 251 -8.38 3.96 -8.55
C ARG A 251 -6.94 3.78 -9.05
N LEU A 252 -5.96 3.71 -8.15
CA LEU A 252 -4.54 3.54 -8.49
C LEU A 252 -4.28 2.14 -9.05
N LYS A 253 -4.82 1.09 -8.41
CA LYS A 253 -4.82 -0.28 -8.94
C LYS A 253 -5.36 -0.33 -10.36
N ARG A 254 -6.53 0.28 -10.58
CA ARG A 254 -7.14 0.33 -11.92
C ARG A 254 -6.24 1.02 -12.94
N GLN A 255 -5.58 2.11 -12.57
CA GLN A 255 -4.69 2.84 -13.47
C GLN A 255 -3.44 2.03 -13.82
N GLU A 256 -2.89 1.31 -12.85
CA GLU A 256 -1.77 0.38 -13.02
C GLU A 256 -2.14 -0.76 -13.97
N CYS A 257 -3.23 -1.50 -13.68
CA CYS A 257 -3.69 -2.61 -14.54
C CYS A 257 -3.99 -2.13 -15.97
N GLN A 258 -4.50 -0.90 -16.14
CA GLN A 258 -4.72 -0.31 -17.46
C GLN A 258 -3.40 -0.09 -18.22
N LEU A 259 -2.38 0.44 -17.55
CA LEU A 259 -1.06 0.67 -18.14
C LEU A 259 -0.40 -0.65 -18.54
N ILE A 260 -0.48 -1.67 -17.68
CA ILE A 260 0.06 -3.01 -17.96
C ILE A 260 -0.64 -3.61 -19.18
N ALA A 261 -1.97 -3.65 -19.21
CA ALA A 261 -2.72 -4.23 -20.32
C ALA A 261 -2.45 -3.51 -21.66
N LEU A 262 -2.36 -2.18 -21.65
CA LEU A 262 -2.06 -1.40 -22.86
C LEU A 262 -0.60 -1.57 -23.31
N ARG A 263 0.34 -1.71 -22.37
CA ARG A 263 1.74 -2.02 -22.65
C ARG A 263 1.87 -3.40 -23.28
N GLU A 264 1.26 -4.42 -22.69
CA GLU A 264 1.24 -5.80 -23.22
C GLU A 264 0.63 -5.82 -24.63
N ALA A 265 -0.53 -5.19 -24.83
CA ALA A 265 -1.18 -5.11 -26.14
C ALA A 265 -0.31 -4.39 -27.19
N ALA A 266 0.35 -3.28 -26.81
CA ALA A 266 1.25 -2.56 -27.71
C ALA A 266 2.50 -3.39 -28.03
N CYS A 267 3.07 -4.07 -27.04
CA CYS A 267 4.25 -4.91 -27.22
C CYS A 267 3.97 -6.12 -28.12
N ASN A 268 2.82 -6.77 -27.96
CA ASN A 268 2.40 -7.91 -28.79
C ASN A 268 2.23 -7.54 -30.27
N ILE A 269 1.92 -6.27 -30.57
CA ILE A 269 1.81 -5.77 -31.95
C ILE A 269 3.18 -5.30 -32.46
N ALA A 270 3.94 -4.58 -31.65
CA ALA A 270 5.16 -3.88 -32.07
C ALA A 270 6.41 -4.77 -32.11
N PHE A 271 6.50 -5.77 -31.23
CA PHE A 271 7.69 -6.60 -31.08
C PHE A 271 7.40 -8.03 -31.49
N GLU A 272 8.42 -8.71 -31.99
CA GLU A 272 8.38 -10.15 -32.12
C GLU A 272 8.34 -10.76 -30.72
N SER A 273 7.26 -11.47 -30.40
CA SER A 273 7.29 -12.40 -29.28
C SER A 273 8.41 -13.38 -29.59
N LYS A 274 9.53 -13.32 -28.85
CA LYS A 274 10.38 -14.49 -28.73
C LYS A 274 9.48 -15.55 -28.11
N GLN A 275 8.88 -16.39 -28.94
CA GLN A 275 8.52 -17.70 -28.45
C GLN A 275 9.84 -18.24 -27.95
N ASP A 276 9.96 -18.41 -26.63
CA ASP A 276 10.92 -19.35 -26.12
C ASP A 276 10.52 -20.67 -26.75
N VAL A 277 11.06 -20.93 -27.94
CA VAL A 277 11.14 -22.26 -28.49
C VAL A 277 12.05 -22.95 -27.49
N TYR A 278 11.44 -23.48 -26.43
CA TYR A 278 12.01 -24.57 -25.67
C TYR A 278 12.20 -25.67 -26.70
N GLU A 279 13.33 -25.64 -27.40
CA GLU A 279 13.85 -26.78 -28.10
C GLU A 279 13.93 -27.85 -27.02
N LYS A 280 12.96 -28.77 -27.04
CA LYS A 280 12.95 -29.94 -26.16
C LYS A 280 14.18 -30.74 -26.52
N THR A 281 15.32 -30.40 -25.92
CA THR A 281 16.52 -31.17 -26.07
C THR A 281 16.21 -32.55 -25.52
N PRO A 282 16.53 -33.63 -26.25
CA PRO A 282 16.21 -35.00 -25.83
C PRO A 282 16.76 -35.32 -24.43
N ALA A 283 17.86 -34.66 -24.03
CA ALA A 283 18.43 -34.72 -22.68
C ALA A 283 17.48 -34.20 -21.58
N MET A 284 16.78 -33.09 -21.78
CA MET A 284 15.79 -32.57 -20.81
C MET A 284 14.58 -33.50 -20.68
N SER A 285 14.12 -34.09 -21.78
CA SER A 285 13.03 -35.06 -21.75
C SER A 285 13.42 -36.35 -21.02
N GLN A 286 14.65 -36.83 -21.20
CA GLN A 286 15.18 -37.98 -20.45
C GLN A 286 15.32 -37.68 -18.96
N LYS A 287 15.80 -36.48 -18.60
CA LYS A 287 15.94 -36.05 -17.19
C LYS A 287 14.58 -35.97 -16.49
N LEU A 288 13.57 -35.42 -17.16
CA LEU A 288 12.20 -35.36 -16.63
C LEU A 288 11.61 -36.77 -16.43
N LYS A 289 11.81 -37.67 -17.41
CA LYS A 289 11.38 -39.07 -17.30
C LYS A 289 12.03 -39.78 -16.12
N SER A 290 13.36 -39.64 -15.94
CA SER A 290 14.05 -40.24 -14.79
C SER A 290 13.56 -39.69 -13.45
N MET A 291 13.19 -38.41 -13.41
CA MET A 291 12.69 -37.76 -12.20
C MET A 291 11.27 -38.23 -11.87
N MET A 292 10.40 -38.38 -12.87
CA MET A 292 9.07 -38.98 -12.71
C MET A 292 9.16 -40.45 -12.26
N GLU A 293 10.09 -41.23 -12.82
CA GLU A 293 10.34 -42.61 -12.40
C GLU A 293 10.79 -42.69 -10.93
N SER A 294 11.64 -41.76 -10.51
CA SER A 294 12.13 -41.69 -9.12
C SER A 294 11.03 -41.34 -8.14
N MET A 295 10.13 -40.41 -8.50
CA MET A 295 8.97 -40.06 -7.68
C MET A 295 7.98 -41.22 -7.57
N ARG A 296 7.75 -41.95 -8.67
CA ARG A 296 6.85 -43.11 -8.68
C ARG A 296 7.33 -44.22 -7.74
N ARG A 297 8.64 -44.45 -7.70
CA ARG A 297 9.28 -45.42 -6.78
C ARG A 297 9.25 -44.98 -5.32
N ILE A 298 9.16 -43.69 -5.04
CA ILE A 298 8.99 -43.17 -3.68
C ILE A 298 7.54 -43.41 -3.22
N THR A 299 6.56 -43.15 -4.09
CA THR A 299 5.14 -43.39 -3.78
C THR A 299 4.73 -44.87 -3.70
N GLU A 300 5.54 -45.78 -4.24
CA GLU A 300 5.34 -47.25 -4.14
C GLU A 300 6.08 -47.88 -2.93
N ARG A 301 6.82 -47.07 -2.15
CA ARG A 301 7.55 -47.50 -0.95
C ARG A 301 6.89 -47.07 0.36
N ASP A 302 5.80 -46.30 0.28
CA ASP A 302 4.86 -46.01 1.37
C ASP A 302 3.60 -46.89 1.18
#